data_AF-A0A4U8UK18-F1
#
_entry.id   AF-A0A4U8UK18-F1
#
_cell.length_a   1.000
_cell.length_b   1.000
_cell.length_c   1.000
_cell.angle_alpha   90.00
_cell.angle_beta   90.00
_cell.angle_gamma   90.00
#
_symmetry.space_group_name_H-M   'P 1'
#
loop_
_entity.id
_entity.type
_entity.pdbx_description
1 polymer ?
#
loop_
_entity_poly.entity_id
_entity_poly.type
_entity_poly.pdbx_seq_one_letter_code
_entity_poly.pdbx_strand_id
1 'polypeptide(L)'
;MANGDMQRAVGDVLKRVLMVPPTHFTVEYTINPWMGGVVDKAKAHEQWSKLKGAIEKEGVKSPAGVPSKNVPTNLKSEWLKPLTT
;
A
#
# COMPACT_ATOMS: atom_id res chain seq x y z
N MET A 1 -22.59 15.52 16.54
CA MET A 1 -22.47 14.08 16.20
C MET A 1 -22.29 13.32 17.49
N ALA A 2 -22.95 12.17 17.68
CA ALA A 2 -22.93 11.46 18.95
C ALA A 2 -21.61 10.70 19.15
N ASN A 3 -21.18 10.51 20.39
CA ASN A 3 -19.88 9.91 20.75
C ASN A 3 -19.69 8.47 20.19
N GLY A 4 -20.80 7.75 19.97
CA GLY A 4 -20.79 6.40 19.36
C GLY A 4 -20.53 6.39 17.85
N ASP A 5 -20.92 7.45 17.12
CA ASP A 5 -20.68 7.56 15.68
C ASP A 5 -19.19 7.79 15.39
N MET A 6 -18.51 8.54 16.26
CA MET A 6 -17.07 8.81 16.16
C MET A 6 -16.23 7.56 16.45
N GLN A 7 -16.61 6.73 17.43
CA GLN A 7 -15.92 5.47 17.71
C GLN A 7 -16.04 4.45 16.56
N ARG A 8 -17.22 4.37 15.91
CA ARG A 8 -17.43 3.50 14.74
C ARG A 8 -16.62 3.98 13.52
N ALA A 9 -16.56 5.30 13.30
CA ALA A 9 -15.74 5.90 12.25
C ALA A 9 -14.23 5.63 12.45
N VAL A 10 -13.72 5.75 13.68
CA VAL A 10 -12.32 5.42 13.99
C VAL A 10 -12.02 3.93 13.79
N GLY A 11 -12.94 3.03 14.17
CA GLY A 11 -12.81 1.59 13.91
C GLY A 11 -12.76 1.23 12.42
N ASP A 12 -13.50 1.97 11.59
CA ASP A 12 -13.49 1.83 10.12
C ASP A 12 -12.26 2.48 9.45
N VAL A 13 -11.61 3.44 10.13
CA VAL A 13 -10.33 4.05 9.73
C VAL A 13 -9.15 3.14 10.09
N LEU A 14 -9.20 2.47 11.24
CA LEU A 14 -8.17 1.53 11.70
C LEU A 14 -8.07 0.24 10.85
N LYS A 15 -9.01 0.01 9.93
CA LYS A 15 -9.02 -1.13 9.01
C LYS A 15 -8.72 -0.72 7.57
N ARG A 16 -7.84 0.26 7.34
CA ARG A 16 -7.42 0.63 5.98
C ARG A 16 -5.91 0.64 5.85
N VAL A 17 -5.41 -0.02 4.81
CA VAL A 17 -3.98 -0.06 4.47
C VAL A 17 -3.82 0.35 3.02
N LEU A 18 -3.03 1.39 2.77
CA LEU A 18 -2.67 1.78 1.41
C LEU A 18 -1.63 0.80 0.86
N MET A 19 -1.91 0.23 -0.31
CA MET A 19 -0.97 -0.64 -1.02
C MET A 19 -0.80 -0.14 -2.44
N VAL A 20 0.38 -0.34 -3.04
CA VAL A 20 0.63 0.00 -4.44
C VAL A 20 1.09 -1.25 -5.19
N PRO A 21 0.45 -1.62 -6.32
CA PRO A 21 0.84 -2.79 -7.08
C PRO A 21 2.25 -2.61 -7.67
N PRO A 22 3.09 -3.67 -7.71
CA PRO A 22 4.48 -3.62 -8.14
C PRO A 22 4.64 -3.55 -9.67
N THR A 23 3.76 -2.81 -10.36
CA THR A 23 3.66 -2.74 -11.84
C THR A 23 4.97 -2.31 -12.51
N HIS A 24 5.71 -1.41 -11.86
CA HIS A 24 7.01 -0.93 -12.33
C HIS A 24 8.15 -1.34 -11.37
N PHE A 25 7.94 -2.35 -10.53
CA PHE A 25 8.94 -2.76 -9.54
C PHE A 25 10.20 -3.30 -10.22
N THR A 26 11.33 -2.75 -9.81
CA THR A 26 12.67 -3.08 -10.29
C THR A 26 13.69 -2.58 -9.28
N VAL A 27 14.94 -3.04 -9.39
CA VAL A 27 16.08 -2.56 -8.60
C VAL A 27 17.03 -1.86 -9.57
N GLU A 28 16.88 -0.56 -9.72
CA GLU A 28 17.68 0.26 -10.65
C GLU A 28 18.95 0.86 -10.03
N TYR A 29 19.01 0.93 -8.71
CA TYR A 29 20.12 1.49 -7.96
C TYR A 29 20.18 0.86 -6.55
N THR A 30 21.27 1.09 -5.82
CA THR A 30 21.51 0.49 -4.50
C THR A 30 21.61 1.59 -3.44
N ILE A 31 20.59 1.72 -2.58
CA ILE A 31 20.62 2.61 -1.40
C ILE A 31 20.74 1.85 -0.07
N ASN A 32 20.52 0.52 -0.07
CA ASN A 32 20.66 -0.32 1.12
C ASN A 32 21.29 -1.69 0.77
N PRO A 33 21.88 -2.42 1.74
CA PRO A 33 22.63 -3.66 1.47
C PRO A 33 21.81 -4.82 0.90
N TRP A 34 20.48 -4.76 0.97
CA TRP A 34 19.57 -5.77 0.44
C TRP A 34 19.23 -5.55 -1.03
N MET A 35 19.55 -4.37 -1.57
CA MET A 35 19.35 -4.04 -2.98
C MET A 35 20.47 -4.63 -3.84
N GLY A 36 20.08 -5.17 -4.98
CA GLY A 36 20.94 -5.77 -5.99
C GLY A 36 20.29 -7.02 -6.59
N GLY A 37 20.93 -7.60 -7.60
CA GLY A 37 20.49 -8.87 -8.20
C GLY A 37 19.36 -8.72 -9.24
N VAL A 38 18.78 -9.86 -9.61
CA VAL A 38 17.77 -9.95 -10.66
C VAL A 38 16.37 -10.00 -10.03
N VAL A 39 15.48 -9.12 -10.50
CA VAL A 39 14.08 -9.12 -10.09
C VAL A 39 13.25 -10.01 -11.01
N ASP A 40 12.57 -10.99 -10.42
CA ASP A 40 11.46 -11.68 -11.08
C ASP A 40 10.16 -10.88 -10.86
N LYS A 41 9.74 -10.16 -11.90
CA LYS A 41 8.55 -9.30 -11.86
C LYS A 41 7.26 -10.10 -11.67
N ALA A 42 7.17 -11.29 -12.25
CA ALA A 42 5.98 -12.12 -12.13
C ALA A 42 5.82 -12.62 -10.70
N LYS A 43 6.91 -13.10 -10.10
CA LYS A 43 6.94 -13.51 -8.70
C LYS A 43 6.65 -12.35 -7.74
N ALA A 44 7.17 -11.15 -8.01
CA ALA A 44 6.87 -9.96 -7.21
C ALA A 44 5.36 -9.63 -7.24
N HIS A 45 4.73 -9.68 -8.41
CA HIS A 45 3.28 -9.49 -8.55
C HIS A 45 2.47 -10.57 -7.83
N GLU A 46 2.88 -11.84 -7.94
CA GLU A 46 2.23 -12.96 -7.26
C GLU A 46 2.29 -12.79 -5.73
N GLN A 47 3.47 -12.51 -5.20
CA GLN A 47 3.69 -12.30 -3.76
C GLN A 47 2.88 -11.11 -3.23
N TRP A 48 2.87 -9.99 -3.95
CA TRP A 48 2.07 -8.83 -3.60
C TRP A 48 0.57 -9.14 -3.58
N SER A 49 0.07 -9.88 -4.59
CA SER A 49 -1.34 -10.24 -4.69
C SER A 49 -1.77 -11.16 -3.54
N LYS A 50 -0.90 -12.10 -3.15
CA LYS A 50 -1.12 -12.96 -1.96
C LYS A 50 -1.16 -12.15 -0.67
N LEU A 51 -0.24 -11.20 -0.50
CA LEU A 51 -0.22 -10.31 0.67
C LEU A 51 -1.50 -9.46 0.75
N LYS A 52 -1.89 -8.83 -0.36
CA LYS A 52 -3.13 -8.06 -0.45
C LYS A 52 -4.34 -8.90 -0.06
N GLY A 53 -4.46 -10.10 -0.64
CA GLY A 53 -5.55 -11.02 -0.33
C GLY A 53 -5.56 -11.47 1.13
N ALA A 54 -4.39 -11.68 1.75
CA ALA A 54 -4.30 -12.00 3.18
C ALA A 54 -4.78 -10.84 4.05
N ILE A 55 -4.36 -9.61 3.75
CA ILE A 55 -4.81 -8.40 4.46
C ILE A 55 -6.33 -8.22 4.33
N GLU A 56 -6.88 -8.42 3.13
CA GLU A 56 -8.32 -8.26 2.88
C GLU A 56 -9.18 -9.33 3.59
N LYS A 57 -8.65 -10.55 3.77
CA LYS A 57 -9.31 -11.61 4.53
C LYS A 57 -9.48 -11.26 6.01
N GLU A 58 -8.58 -10.45 6.58
CA GLU A 58 -8.70 -9.93 7.95
C GLU A 58 -9.70 -8.76 8.08
N GLY A 59 -10.45 -8.45 7.01
CA GLY A 59 -11.45 -7.39 7.00
C GLY A 59 -10.86 -5.98 6.84
N VAL A 60 -9.60 -5.87 6.44
CA VAL A 60 -8.92 -4.61 6.15
C VAL A 60 -9.17 -4.21 4.70
N LYS A 61 -9.61 -2.98 4.47
CA LYS A 61 -9.77 -2.42 3.12
C LYS A 61 -8.39 -2.00 2.60
N SER A 62 -8.03 -2.51 1.42
CA SER A 62 -6.75 -2.17 0.78
C SER A 62 -6.95 -1.49 -0.57
N PRO A 63 -7.30 -0.18 -0.61
CA PRO A 63 -7.40 0.53 -1.87
C PRO A 63 -6.03 0.52 -2.58
N ALA A 64 -6.02 0.08 -3.83
CA ALA A 64 -4.83 0.10 -4.65
C ALA A 64 -4.51 1.54 -5.06
N GLY A 65 -3.32 2.02 -4.71
CA GLY A 65 -2.79 3.28 -5.23
C GLY A 65 -2.38 3.16 -6.70
N VAL A 66 -2.30 4.31 -7.39
CA VAL A 66 -1.85 4.34 -8.79
C VAL A 66 -0.32 4.24 -8.84
N PRO A 67 0.26 3.20 -9.49
CA PRO A 67 1.70 3.07 -9.60
C PRO A 67 2.29 4.21 -10.45
N SER A 68 3.25 4.94 -9.90
CA SER A 68 4.03 5.95 -10.64
C SER A 68 5.30 5.32 -11.19
N LYS A 69 5.72 5.71 -12.41
CA LYS A 69 6.98 5.24 -13.01
C LYS A 69 8.23 5.91 -12.41
N ASN A 70 8.08 7.08 -11.78
CA ASN A 70 9.20 7.99 -11.50
C ASN A 70 9.34 8.40 -10.01
N VAL A 71 8.77 7.65 -9.06
CA VAL A 71 8.96 7.94 -7.63
C VAL A 71 9.32 6.65 -6.88
N PRO A 72 10.50 6.57 -6.22
CA PRO A 72 10.96 5.39 -5.48
C PRO A 72 10.01 4.94 -4.37
N THR A 73 9.30 5.91 -3.81
CA THR A 73 8.26 5.75 -2.80
C THR A 73 6.95 6.13 -3.47
N ASN A 74 6.05 5.18 -3.65
CA ASN A 74 4.76 5.41 -4.32
C ASN A 74 3.78 6.31 -3.50
N LEU A 75 4.30 7.13 -2.60
CA LEU A 75 3.57 8.04 -1.74
C LEU A 75 3.52 9.40 -2.41
N LYS A 76 2.43 9.74 -3.08
CA LYS A 76 2.19 11.15 -3.41
C LYS A 76 1.66 11.86 -2.15
N SER A 77 1.98 13.14 -2.00
CA SER A 77 1.55 13.95 -0.84
C SER A 77 0.03 14.00 -0.65
N GLU A 78 -0.74 13.86 -1.73
CA GLU A 78 -2.20 13.77 -1.70
C GLU A 78 -2.76 12.53 -0.96
N TRP A 79 -1.96 11.46 -0.82
CA TRP A 79 -2.31 10.23 -0.08
C TRP A 79 -1.97 10.34 1.42
N LEU A 80 -1.20 11.37 1.79
CA LEU A 80 -0.81 11.70 3.16
C LEU A 80 -1.73 12.75 3.78
N LYS A 81 -2.71 13.27 3.04
CA LYS A 81 -3.71 14.16 3.64
C LYS A 81 -4.42 13.40 4.76
N PRO A 82 -4.57 13.99 5.97
CA PRO A 82 -5.48 13.44 6.95
C PRO A 82 -6.82 13.22 6.26
N LEU A 83 -7.44 12.06 6.47
CA LEU A 83 -8.82 11.83 6.08
C LEU A 83 -9.69 12.74 6.98
N THR A 84 -9.71 14.04 6.68
CA THR A 84 -10.61 14.98 7.33
C THR A 84 -12.01 14.73 6.79
N THR A 85 -12.92 14.46 7.72
CA THR A 85 -14.38 14.33 7.52
C THR A 85 -14.98 15.60 6.97
#